data_AF-A0A9W9B1R5-F1
#
_entry.id   AF-A0A9W9B1R5-F1
#
_cell.length_a   1.000
_cell.length_b   1.000
_cell.length_c   1.000
_cell.angle_alpha   90.00
_cell.angle_beta   90.00
_cell.angle_gamma   90.00
#
_symmetry.space_group_name_H-M   'P 1'
#
loop_
_entity.id
_entity.type
_entity.pdbx_description
1 polymer ?
#
loop_
_entity_poly.entity_id
_entity_poly.type
_entity_poly.pdbx_seq_one_letter_code
_entity_poly.pdbx_strand_id
1 'polypeptide(L)'
;MKNGSTKFRWGEQAKAVSGACLAVALRESNKPDRLKEIALLLGQKYVYLQRTLATLLASVNLKFPSTTPSHHIPNLLSHLFQELKRLPEETILNVKLYSQLKGLSLQAVADLSYAFLETFAITSKSNLIQSSPSSCAVSAFVICLEGELGKSLSEIKDLYKCFSQVCHLSAGALARPYRAMCQEVLKWMKDLNWVEQYKKNATGRADSTLRNVCARGLKDALREIDQIWR
;
A
#
# COMPACT_ATOMS: atom_id res chain seq x y z
N MET A 1 6.79 -16.29 -41.49
CA MET A 1 7.35 -15.21 -40.63
C MET A 1 7.16 -13.89 -41.36
N LYS A 2 6.22 -13.04 -40.92
CA LYS A 2 6.07 -11.68 -41.46
C LYS A 2 6.87 -10.73 -40.56
N ASN A 3 8.04 -10.30 -41.03
CA ASN A 3 8.81 -9.23 -40.40
C ASN A 3 8.08 -7.90 -40.63
N GLY A 4 7.16 -7.57 -39.72
CA GLY A 4 6.55 -6.25 -39.65
C GLY A 4 7.57 -5.28 -39.07
N SER A 5 8.24 -4.50 -39.93
CA SER A 5 9.10 -3.39 -39.50
C SER A 5 8.28 -2.43 -38.63
N THR A 6 8.59 -2.37 -37.33
CA THR A 6 8.06 -1.37 -36.41
C THR A 6 8.52 0.01 -36.88
N LYS A 7 7.67 0.71 -37.64
CA LYS A 7 7.87 2.12 -37.97
C LYS A 7 7.75 2.93 -36.69
N PHE A 8 8.85 3.12 -35.96
CA PHE A 8 8.88 4.05 -34.84
C PHE A 8 8.60 5.45 -35.39
N ARG A 9 7.38 5.94 -35.13
CA ARG A 9 6.98 7.29 -35.54
C ARG A 9 7.58 8.29 -34.55
N TRP A 10 8.27 9.29 -35.08
CA TRP A 10 8.82 10.42 -34.32
C TRP A 10 7.70 11.23 -33.63
N GLY A 11 8.04 11.98 -32.58
CA GLY A 11 7.09 12.85 -31.87
C GLY A 11 6.48 12.21 -30.62
N GLU A 12 5.18 12.42 -30.38
CA GLU A 12 4.50 11.99 -29.15
C GLU A 12 4.54 10.48 -28.92
N GLN A 13 4.47 9.68 -29.98
CA GLN A 13 4.52 8.23 -29.88
C GLN A 13 5.90 7.74 -29.41
N ALA A 14 6.99 8.32 -29.93
CA ALA A 14 8.34 8.01 -29.48
C ALA A 14 8.54 8.38 -28.00
N LYS A 15 8.00 9.53 -27.55
CA LYS A 15 8.00 9.91 -26.12
C LYS A 15 7.23 8.91 -25.26
N ALA A 16 6.05 8.48 -25.69
CA ALA A 16 5.27 7.50 -24.93
C ALA A 16 5.96 6.13 -24.87
N VAL A 17 6.59 5.69 -25.96
CA VAL A 17 7.36 4.44 -25.99
C VAL A 17 8.58 4.52 -25.08
N SER A 18 9.34 5.63 -25.09
CA SER A 18 10.49 5.78 -24.20
C SER A 18 10.07 5.81 -22.73
N GLY A 19 8.96 6.47 -22.39
CA GLY A 19 8.39 6.43 -21.04
C GLY A 19 7.92 5.04 -20.62
N ALA A 20 7.31 4.28 -21.54
CA ALA A 20 6.93 2.89 -21.29
C ALA A 20 8.17 2.00 -21.06
N CYS A 21 9.22 2.14 -21.87
CA CYS A 21 10.49 1.43 -21.67
C CYS A 21 11.14 1.77 -20.33
N LEU A 22 11.11 3.04 -19.91
CA LEU A 22 11.61 3.44 -18.59
C LEU A 22 10.80 2.79 -17.46
N ALA A 23 9.47 2.78 -17.58
CA ALA A 23 8.60 2.12 -16.61
C ALA A 23 8.89 0.60 -16.52
N VAL A 24 9.18 -0.04 -17.65
CA VAL A 24 9.63 -1.44 -17.71
C VAL A 24 10.96 -1.62 -16.96
N ALA A 25 11.98 -0.82 -17.28
CA ALA A 25 13.28 -0.91 -16.63
C ALA A 25 13.20 -0.67 -15.10
N LEU A 26 12.31 0.23 -14.65
CA LEU A 26 12.04 0.43 -13.23
C LEU A 26 11.41 -0.81 -12.59
N ARG A 27 10.44 -1.43 -13.25
CA ARG A 27 9.81 -2.68 -12.77
C ARG A 27 10.81 -3.83 -12.71
N GLU A 28 11.69 -3.97 -13.72
CA GLU A 28 12.77 -4.96 -13.72
C GLU A 28 13.78 -4.73 -12.60
N SER A 29 14.09 -3.47 -12.30
CA SER A 29 14.96 -3.08 -11.18
C SER A 29 14.28 -3.15 -9.80
N ASN A 30 13.10 -3.75 -9.74
CA ASN A 30 12.26 -3.85 -8.54
C ASN A 30 11.94 -2.50 -7.87
N LYS A 31 11.84 -1.43 -8.67
CA LYS A 31 11.48 -0.09 -8.22
C LYS A 31 9.97 0.14 -8.38
N PRO A 32 9.35 0.95 -7.50
CA PRO A 32 7.92 1.22 -7.56
C PRO A 32 7.53 1.89 -8.87
N ASP A 33 6.34 1.56 -9.37
CA ASP A 33 5.85 2.10 -10.64
C ASP A 33 5.53 3.59 -10.50
N ARG A 34 6.25 4.41 -11.26
CA ARG A 34 6.11 5.88 -11.29
C ARG A 34 5.55 6.39 -12.60
N LEU A 35 4.70 5.60 -13.26
CA LEU A 35 4.15 5.94 -14.58
C LEU A 35 3.46 7.32 -14.64
N LYS A 36 2.85 7.79 -13.54
CA LYS A 36 2.29 9.15 -13.47
C LYS A 36 3.35 10.25 -13.51
N GLU A 37 4.44 10.09 -12.76
CA GLU A 37 5.57 11.03 -12.78
C GLU A 37 6.25 11.03 -14.15
N ILE A 38 6.45 9.85 -14.74
CA ILE A 38 7.01 9.71 -16.08
C ILE A 38 6.11 10.42 -17.11
N ALA A 39 4.79 10.24 -17.01
CA ALA A 39 3.84 10.94 -17.88
C ALA A 39 3.94 12.47 -17.72
N LEU A 40 4.04 12.97 -16.48
CA LEU A 40 4.22 14.40 -16.20
C LEU A 40 5.52 14.95 -16.80
N LEU A 41 6.65 14.26 -16.57
CA LEU A 41 7.97 14.68 -17.07
C LEU A 41 8.05 14.68 -18.60
N LEU A 42 7.34 13.76 -19.26
CA LEU A 42 7.30 13.67 -20.72
C LEU A 42 6.23 14.58 -21.36
N GLY A 43 5.42 15.27 -20.55
CA GLY A 43 4.27 16.05 -21.01
C GLY A 43 3.20 15.20 -21.69
N GLN A 44 3.05 13.94 -21.25
CA GLN A 44 2.13 12.95 -21.83
C GLN A 44 0.91 12.72 -20.92
N LYS A 45 -0.22 12.33 -21.51
CA LYS A 45 -1.39 11.89 -20.73
C LYS A 45 -1.11 10.53 -20.10
N TYR A 46 -1.32 10.40 -18.78
CA TYR A 46 -1.13 9.15 -18.03
C TYR A 46 -1.83 7.95 -18.68
N VAL A 47 -3.10 8.11 -19.06
CA VAL A 47 -3.91 7.04 -19.69
C VAL A 47 -3.30 6.59 -21.02
N TYR A 48 -2.74 7.53 -21.80
CA TYR A 48 -2.07 7.21 -23.05
C TYR A 48 -0.79 6.41 -22.80
N LEU A 49 0.04 6.85 -21.85
CA LEU A 49 1.26 6.15 -21.48
C LEU A 49 0.99 4.74 -20.93
N GLN A 50 -0.06 4.57 -20.14
CA GLN A 50 -0.50 3.27 -19.62
C GLN A 50 -0.92 2.30 -20.73
N ARG A 51 -1.65 2.77 -21.74
CA ARG A 51 -2.00 1.95 -22.91
C ARG A 51 -0.76 1.59 -23.72
N THR A 52 0.14 2.55 -23.95
CA THR A 52 1.40 2.30 -24.66
C THR A 52 2.26 1.26 -23.94
N LEU A 53 2.34 1.32 -22.61
CA LEU A 53 3.00 0.30 -21.80
C LEU A 53 2.35 -1.07 -22.00
N ALA A 54 1.01 -1.18 -21.89
CA ALA A 54 0.33 -2.46 -22.10
C ALA A 54 0.59 -3.06 -23.49
N THR A 55 0.55 -2.23 -24.54
CA THR A 55 0.86 -2.64 -25.91
C THR A 55 2.31 -3.08 -26.06
N LEU A 56 3.25 -2.34 -25.43
CA LEU A 56 4.68 -2.68 -25.45
C LEU A 56 4.92 -4.02 -24.77
N LEU A 57 4.36 -4.25 -23.58
CA LEU A 57 4.45 -5.52 -22.86
C LEU A 57 3.91 -6.69 -23.69
N ALA A 58 2.75 -6.50 -24.32
CA ALA A 58 2.16 -7.51 -25.21
C ALA A 58 3.07 -7.80 -26.42
N SER A 59 3.69 -6.76 -27.00
CA SER A 59 4.54 -6.91 -28.19
C SER A 59 5.88 -7.61 -27.92
N VAL A 60 6.43 -7.43 -26.71
CA VAL A 60 7.71 -8.05 -26.29
C VAL A 60 7.45 -9.38 -25.55
N ASN A 61 6.18 -9.77 -25.38
CA ASN A 61 5.75 -10.94 -24.62
C ASN A 61 6.34 -10.99 -23.18
N LEU A 62 6.56 -9.80 -22.60
CA LEU A 62 7.07 -9.65 -21.24
C LEU A 62 5.91 -9.68 -20.26
N LYS A 63 5.94 -10.67 -19.36
CA LYS A 63 5.04 -10.73 -18.20
C LYS A 63 5.80 -10.19 -17.00
N PHE A 64 5.51 -8.96 -16.61
CA PHE A 64 5.96 -8.46 -15.32
C PHE A 64 5.08 -9.03 -14.22
N PRO A 65 5.65 -9.41 -13.06
CA PRO A 65 4.84 -9.61 -11.87
C PRO A 65 4.07 -8.31 -11.62
N SER A 66 2.76 -8.42 -11.34
CA SER A 66 2.00 -7.27 -10.84
C SER A 66 2.79 -6.66 -9.69
N THR A 67 3.04 -5.34 -9.72
CA THR A 67 3.81 -4.67 -8.67
C THR A 67 3.21 -5.06 -7.32
N THR A 68 4.00 -5.76 -6.51
CA THR A 68 3.53 -6.19 -5.20
C THR A 68 3.39 -4.93 -4.33
N PRO A 69 2.30 -4.79 -3.56
CA PRO A 69 2.12 -3.65 -2.67
C PRO A 69 3.32 -3.44 -1.73
N SER A 70 3.99 -4.53 -1.35
CA SER A 70 5.17 -4.55 -0.49
C SER A 70 6.31 -3.65 -0.98
N HIS A 71 6.47 -3.47 -2.30
CA HIS A 71 7.51 -2.59 -2.85
C HIS A 71 7.33 -1.11 -2.52
N HIS A 72 6.15 -0.68 -2.07
CA HIS A 72 5.92 0.69 -1.66
C HIS A 72 6.28 0.95 -0.19
N ILE A 73 6.42 -0.09 0.64
CA ILE A 73 6.65 0.04 2.10
C ILE A 73 7.92 0.87 2.43
N PRO A 74 9.09 0.66 1.80
CA PRO A 74 10.28 1.46 2.08
C PRO A 74 10.09 2.97 1.82
N ASN A 75 9.33 3.33 0.80
CA ASN A 75 9.04 4.74 0.50
C ASN A 75 8.09 5.35 1.52
N LEU A 76 7.08 4.60 1.95
CA LEU A 76 6.14 5.05 2.99
C LEU A 76 6.86 5.26 4.33
N LEU A 77 7.76 4.35 4.70
CA LEU A 77 8.60 4.46 5.89
C LEU A 77 9.53 5.67 5.82
N SER A 78 10.25 5.83 4.71
CA SER A 78 11.18 6.94 4.51
C SER A 78 10.47 8.28 4.60
N HIS A 79 9.29 8.39 3.98
CA HIS A 79 8.49 9.60 4.03
C HIS A 79 7.95 9.88 5.44
N LEU A 80 7.35 8.88 6.10
CA LEU A 80 6.86 9.04 7.46
C LEU A 80 7.99 9.43 8.43
N PHE A 81 9.17 8.83 8.28
CA PHE A 81 10.35 9.17 9.07
C PHE A 81 10.79 10.63 8.87
N GLN A 82 10.73 11.13 7.63
CA GLN A 82 11.03 12.54 7.34
C GLN A 82 9.99 13.48 7.98
N GLU A 83 8.71 13.14 7.90
CA GLU A 83 7.65 13.92 8.55
C GLU A 83 7.79 13.93 10.08
N LEU A 84 8.16 12.79 10.69
CA LEU A 84 8.36 12.70 12.13
C LEU A 84 9.63 13.41 12.63
N LYS A 85 10.60 13.70 11.73
CA LYS A 85 11.78 14.52 12.06
C LYS A 85 11.48 16.01 12.14
N ARG A 86 10.44 16.49 11.45
CA ARG A 86 10.03 17.89 11.48
C ARG A 86 9.35 18.24 12.80
N LEU A 87 9.32 19.54 13.11
CA LEU A 87 8.57 20.04 14.26
C LEU A 87 7.06 19.84 14.03
N PRO A 88 6.27 19.52 15.07
CA PRO A 88 4.83 19.24 14.92
C PRO A 88 4.06 20.33 14.19
N GLU A 89 4.46 21.60 14.36
CA GLU A 89 3.85 22.79 13.76
C GLU A 89 4.09 22.90 12.24
N GLU A 90 5.14 22.25 11.74
CA GLU A 90 5.54 22.28 10.33
C GLU A 90 4.99 21.07 9.55
N THR A 91 4.41 20.09 10.25
CA THR A 91 3.91 18.86 9.63
C THR A 91 2.45 19.00 9.22
N ILE A 92 2.03 18.18 8.25
CA ILE A 92 0.62 18.04 7.88
C ILE A 92 -0.14 17.16 8.89
N LEU A 93 0.57 16.49 9.79
CA LEU A 93 0.00 15.56 10.77
C LEU A 93 -0.53 16.33 11.97
N ASN A 94 -1.75 15.99 12.39
CA ASN A 94 -2.30 16.49 13.65
C ASN A 94 -1.38 16.14 14.84
N VAL A 95 -1.26 17.04 15.81
CA VAL A 95 -0.40 16.87 17.02
C VAL A 95 -0.66 15.56 17.76
N LYS A 96 -1.94 15.15 17.87
CA LYS A 96 -2.31 13.89 18.53
C LYS A 96 -1.84 12.68 17.73
N LEU A 97 -1.99 12.70 16.40
CA LEU A 97 -1.49 11.66 15.51
C LEU A 97 0.05 11.60 15.53
N TYR A 98 0.72 12.75 15.48
CA TYR A 98 2.18 12.84 15.55
C TYR A 98 2.73 12.18 16.82
N SER A 99 2.15 12.48 17.99
CA SER A 99 2.57 11.85 19.25
C SER A 99 2.32 10.34 19.29
N GLN A 100 1.22 9.85 18.70
CA GLN A 100 0.97 8.41 18.56
C GLN A 100 2.04 7.74 17.69
N LEU A 101 2.42 8.35 16.57
CA LEU A 101 3.36 7.78 15.60
C LEU A 101 4.81 7.84 16.09
N LYS A 102 5.21 8.90 16.80
CA LYS A 102 6.58 9.09 17.31
C LYS A 102 7.00 8.01 18.32
N GLY A 103 6.04 7.42 19.03
CA GLY A 103 6.30 6.35 19.99
C GLY A 103 6.41 4.95 19.36
N LEU A 104 6.17 4.81 18.05
CA LEU A 104 6.17 3.50 17.38
C LEU A 104 7.55 3.14 16.81
N SER A 105 7.87 1.85 16.83
CA SER A 105 9.00 1.33 16.07
C SER A 105 8.62 1.23 14.59
N LEU A 106 9.13 2.15 13.77
CA LEU A 106 8.88 2.12 12.32
C LEU A 106 9.38 0.83 11.66
N GLN A 107 10.43 0.21 12.21
CA GLN A 107 10.91 -1.07 11.73
C GLN A 107 9.91 -2.19 12.01
N ALA A 108 9.35 -2.25 13.22
CA ALA A 108 8.32 -3.25 13.55
C ALA A 108 7.08 -3.10 12.66
N VAL A 109 6.69 -1.87 12.35
CA VAL A 109 5.60 -1.57 11.42
C VAL A 109 5.94 -2.06 10.01
N ALA A 110 7.18 -1.89 9.56
CA ALA A 110 7.64 -2.38 8.26
C ALA A 110 7.50 -3.90 8.16
N ASP A 111 8.06 -4.61 9.14
CA ASP A 111 8.08 -6.08 9.20
C ASP A 111 6.65 -6.62 9.28
N LEU A 112 5.81 -6.01 10.11
CA LEU A 112 4.39 -6.34 10.21
C LEU A 112 3.65 -6.09 8.89
N SER A 113 3.99 -5.03 8.17
CA SER A 113 3.37 -4.72 6.86
C SER A 113 3.75 -5.73 5.79
N TYR A 114 4.99 -6.21 5.77
CA TYR A 114 5.42 -7.26 4.86
C TYR A 114 4.68 -8.57 5.14
N ALA A 115 4.69 -9.03 6.39
CA ALA A 115 3.99 -10.24 6.81
C ALA A 115 2.48 -10.15 6.53
N PHE A 116 1.88 -9.00 6.80
CA PHE A 116 0.47 -8.76 6.53
C PHE A 116 0.13 -8.84 5.03
N LEU A 117 0.91 -8.18 4.18
CA LEU A 117 0.67 -8.17 2.74
C LEU A 117 0.87 -9.55 2.09
N GLU A 118 1.87 -10.30 2.55
CA GLU A 118 2.09 -11.69 2.13
C GLU A 118 0.91 -12.58 2.53
N THR A 119 0.53 -12.54 3.82
CA THR A 119 -0.60 -13.31 4.35
C THR A 119 -1.90 -12.96 3.65
N PHE A 120 -2.15 -11.66 3.42
CA PHE A 120 -3.34 -11.17 2.73
C PHE A 120 -3.38 -11.62 1.26
N ALA A 121 -2.23 -11.67 0.57
CA ALA A 121 -2.16 -12.16 -0.80
C ALA A 121 -2.50 -13.66 -0.92
N ILE A 122 -2.17 -14.46 0.09
CA ILE A 122 -2.44 -15.89 0.12
C ILE A 122 -3.90 -16.18 0.51
N THR A 123 -4.39 -15.51 1.56
CA THR A 123 -5.67 -15.85 2.19
C THR A 123 -6.86 -15.10 1.61
N SER A 124 -6.64 -13.89 1.07
CA SER A 124 -7.73 -13.10 0.51
C SER A 124 -8.00 -13.50 -0.94
N LYS A 125 -9.23 -13.90 -1.23
CA LYS A 125 -9.71 -14.14 -2.60
C LYS A 125 -9.96 -12.83 -3.38
N SER A 126 -9.44 -11.72 -2.87
CA SER A 126 -9.79 -10.39 -3.34
C SER A 126 -8.82 -9.88 -4.41
N ASN A 127 -9.35 -9.45 -5.55
CA ASN A 127 -8.57 -8.79 -6.60
C ASN A 127 -8.11 -7.36 -6.23
N LEU A 128 -8.26 -6.95 -4.95
CA LEU A 128 -7.89 -5.63 -4.47
C LEU A 128 -6.42 -5.30 -4.75
N ILE A 129 -5.51 -6.23 -4.47
CA ILE A 129 -4.07 -6.04 -4.69
C ILE A 129 -3.78 -5.73 -6.17
N GLN A 130 -4.41 -6.48 -7.07
CA GLN A 130 -4.22 -6.31 -8.52
C GLN A 130 -4.80 -5.00 -9.03
N SER A 131 -5.84 -4.48 -8.38
CA SER A 131 -6.53 -3.26 -8.81
C SER A 131 -5.77 -1.97 -8.48
N SER A 132 -5.04 -1.93 -7.36
CA SER A 132 -4.25 -0.76 -6.96
C SER A 132 -3.17 -1.11 -5.93
N PRO A 133 -1.96 -1.48 -6.36
CA PRO A 133 -0.86 -1.84 -5.46
C PRO A 133 -0.50 -0.75 -4.46
N SER A 134 -0.40 0.51 -4.90
CA SER A 134 -0.05 1.64 -4.02
C SER A 134 -1.13 1.89 -2.95
N SER A 135 -2.42 1.86 -3.33
CA SER A 135 -3.51 2.03 -2.35
C SER A 135 -3.54 0.88 -1.35
N CYS A 136 -3.29 -0.35 -1.81
CA CYS A 136 -3.20 -1.52 -0.93
C CYS A 136 -2.02 -1.39 0.03
N ALA A 137 -0.86 -0.96 -0.45
CA ALA A 137 0.32 -0.76 0.37
C ALA A 137 0.09 0.28 1.46
N VAL A 138 -0.50 1.44 1.10
CA VAL A 138 -0.82 2.49 2.07
C VAL A 138 -1.85 2.02 3.09
N SER A 139 -2.95 1.40 2.64
CA SER A 139 -3.97 0.88 3.55
C SER A 139 -3.42 -0.19 4.50
N ALA A 140 -2.62 -1.14 3.99
CA ALA A 140 -1.95 -2.15 4.79
C ALA A 140 -1.00 -1.52 5.81
N PHE A 141 -0.18 -0.57 5.38
CA PHE A 141 0.75 0.14 6.25
C PHE A 141 0.02 0.88 7.38
N VAL A 142 -1.11 1.52 7.09
CA VAL A 142 -1.94 2.18 8.11
C VAL A 142 -2.55 1.18 9.09
N ILE A 143 -3.06 0.04 8.62
CA ILE A 143 -3.56 -1.03 9.50
C ILE A 143 -2.44 -1.57 10.40
N CYS A 144 -1.22 -1.72 9.87
CA CYS A 144 -0.08 -2.20 10.63
C CYS A 144 0.43 -1.16 11.64
N LEU A 145 0.34 0.14 11.36
CA LEU A 145 0.59 1.20 12.35
C LEU A 145 -0.38 1.08 13.53
N GLU A 146 -1.65 0.80 13.27
CA GLU A 146 -2.65 0.57 14.31
C GLU A 146 -2.41 -0.73 15.06
N GLY A 147 -1.99 -1.77 14.35
CA GLY A 147 -1.58 -3.05 14.93
C GLY A 147 -0.41 -2.92 15.88
N GLU A 148 0.61 -2.14 15.50
CA GLU A 148 1.75 -1.84 16.36
C GLU A 148 1.33 -1.01 17.57
N LEU A 149 0.42 -0.06 17.39
CA LEU A 149 -0.10 0.79 18.45
C LEU A 149 -1.08 0.05 19.39
N GLY A 150 -1.70 -1.04 18.95
CA GLY A 150 -2.74 -1.78 19.66
C GLY A 150 -4.07 -1.02 19.83
N LYS A 151 -4.27 0.05 19.05
CA LYS A 151 -5.51 0.87 19.04
C LYS A 151 -5.61 1.68 17.75
N SER A 152 -6.80 2.18 17.48
CA SER A 152 -7.05 3.07 16.34
C SER A 152 -6.24 4.36 16.41
N LEU A 153 -5.68 4.78 15.28
CA LEU A 153 -5.05 6.10 15.14
C LEU A 153 -6.12 7.21 15.13
N SER A 154 -5.83 8.33 15.80
CA SER A 154 -6.63 9.55 15.63
C SER A 154 -6.37 10.19 14.28
N GLU A 155 -7.36 10.87 13.70
CA GLU A 155 -7.19 11.65 12.45
C GLU A 155 -6.52 10.90 11.29
N ILE A 156 -6.93 9.64 11.04
CA ILE A 156 -6.40 8.80 9.95
C ILE A 156 -6.44 9.49 8.57
N LYS A 157 -7.34 10.45 8.36
CA LYS A 157 -7.46 11.23 7.13
C LYS A 157 -6.20 12.05 6.85
N ASP A 158 -5.57 12.61 7.88
CA ASP A 158 -4.34 13.40 7.75
C ASP A 158 -3.17 12.49 7.35
N LEU A 159 -3.15 11.26 7.84
CA LEU A 159 -2.16 10.26 7.44
C LEU A 159 -2.31 9.87 5.97
N TYR A 160 -3.53 9.65 5.49
CA TYR A 160 -3.76 9.40 4.05
C TYR A 160 -3.43 10.61 3.19
N LYS A 161 -3.66 11.84 3.69
CA LYS A 161 -3.25 13.07 3.02
C LYS A 161 -1.73 13.17 2.94
N CYS A 162 -1.01 12.83 4.00
CA CYS A 162 0.44 12.72 4.01
C CYS A 162 0.92 11.76 2.91
N PHE A 163 0.45 10.51 2.89
CA PHE A 163 0.85 9.52 1.87
C PHE A 163 0.36 9.82 0.45
N SER A 164 -0.66 10.66 0.27
CA SER A 164 -1.12 11.11 -1.05
C SER A 164 -0.01 11.81 -1.85
N GLN A 165 0.90 12.49 -1.14
CA GLN A 165 2.03 13.21 -1.73
C GLN A 165 3.09 12.27 -2.32
N VAL A 166 3.24 11.07 -1.75
CA VAL A 166 4.22 10.06 -2.18
C VAL A 166 3.65 9.17 -3.27
N CYS A 167 2.37 8.80 -3.17
CA CYS A 167 1.73 7.85 -4.07
C CYS A 167 1.03 8.49 -5.28
N HIS A 168 0.94 9.83 -5.33
CA HIS A 168 0.23 10.58 -6.39
C HIS A 168 -1.21 10.09 -6.61
N LEU A 169 -1.89 9.75 -5.51
CA LEU A 169 -3.27 9.28 -5.46
C LEU A 169 -4.01 10.08 -4.41
N SER A 170 -5.30 10.34 -4.63
CA SER A 170 -6.09 11.06 -3.64
C SER A 170 -6.19 10.25 -2.33
N ALA A 171 -6.25 10.95 -1.20
CA ALA A 171 -6.39 10.32 0.12
C ALA A 171 -7.57 9.32 0.16
N GLY A 172 -8.70 9.66 -0.50
CA GLY A 172 -9.85 8.76 -0.61
C GLY A 172 -9.57 7.49 -1.43
N ALA A 173 -8.79 7.59 -2.52
CA ALA A 173 -8.39 6.42 -3.30
C ALA A 173 -7.43 5.51 -2.53
N LEU A 174 -6.55 6.09 -1.71
CA LEU A 174 -5.63 5.35 -0.85
C LEU A 174 -6.34 4.64 0.31
N ALA A 175 -7.39 5.24 0.86
CA ALA A 175 -8.17 4.68 1.97
C ALA A 175 -9.18 3.60 1.56
N ARG A 176 -9.44 3.42 0.26
CA ARG A 176 -10.48 2.50 -0.24
C ARG A 176 -10.25 1.03 0.18
N PRO A 177 -9.03 0.44 0.09
CA PRO A 177 -8.79 -0.94 0.48
C PRO A 177 -8.90 -1.20 1.99
N TYR A 178 -8.70 -0.16 2.81
CA TYR A 178 -8.65 -0.24 4.28
C TYR A 178 -9.78 -1.07 4.89
N ARG A 179 -11.04 -0.76 4.56
CA ARG A 179 -12.19 -1.44 5.15
C ARG A 179 -12.22 -2.93 4.81
N ALA A 180 -11.91 -3.28 3.56
CA ALA A 180 -11.90 -4.67 3.11
C ALA A 180 -10.75 -5.46 3.75
N MET A 181 -9.58 -4.84 3.88
CA MET A 181 -8.43 -5.43 4.59
C MET A 181 -8.74 -5.66 6.08
N CYS A 182 -9.34 -4.68 6.77
CA CYS A 182 -9.78 -4.89 8.16
C CYS A 182 -10.83 -6.00 8.28
N GLN A 183 -11.74 -6.13 7.31
CA GLN A 183 -12.74 -7.21 7.31
C GLN A 183 -12.08 -8.58 7.17
N GLU A 184 -11.02 -8.71 6.37
CA GLU A 184 -10.25 -9.95 6.26
C GLU A 184 -9.55 -10.29 7.58
N VAL A 185 -8.91 -9.32 8.23
CA VAL A 185 -8.32 -9.52 9.58
C VAL A 185 -9.37 -9.99 10.58
N LEU A 186 -10.54 -9.35 10.61
CA LEU A 186 -11.63 -9.76 11.49
C LEU A 186 -12.14 -11.15 11.16
N LYS A 187 -12.12 -11.56 9.89
CA LYS A 187 -12.47 -12.92 9.49
C LYS A 187 -11.43 -13.92 10.00
N TRP A 188 -10.15 -13.65 9.83
CA TRP A 188 -9.07 -14.46 10.41
C TRP A 188 -9.24 -14.65 11.92
N MET A 189 -9.52 -13.56 12.64
CA MET A 189 -9.76 -13.61 14.08
C MET A 189 -11.02 -14.43 14.44
N LYS A 190 -12.06 -14.43 13.60
CA LYS A 190 -13.26 -15.25 13.82
C LYS A 190 -12.96 -16.73 13.63
N ASP A 191 -12.22 -17.06 12.58
CA ASP A 191 -11.83 -18.43 12.27
C ASP A 191 -10.98 -19.04 13.40
N LEU A 192 -10.23 -18.21 14.13
CA LEU A 192 -9.46 -18.58 15.33
C LEU A 192 -10.26 -18.52 16.65
N ASN A 193 -11.54 -18.15 16.64
CA ASN A 193 -12.38 -17.90 17.82
C ASN A 193 -11.86 -16.81 18.79
N TRP A 194 -11.09 -15.85 18.28
CA TRP A 194 -10.40 -14.86 19.12
C TRP A 194 -11.15 -13.52 19.23
N VAL A 195 -12.12 -13.25 18.37
CA VAL A 195 -12.85 -11.96 18.34
C VAL A 195 -13.42 -11.56 19.71
N GLU A 196 -13.94 -12.52 20.49
CA GLU A 196 -14.53 -12.23 21.80
C GLU A 196 -13.48 -11.85 22.86
N GLN A 197 -12.22 -12.27 22.69
CA GLN A 197 -11.13 -11.92 23.60
C GLN A 197 -10.77 -10.43 23.47
N TYR A 198 -10.74 -9.92 22.23
CA TYR A 198 -10.34 -8.54 21.93
C TYR A 198 -11.47 -7.52 21.98
N LYS A 199 -12.73 -7.98 22.10
CA LYS A 199 -13.88 -7.10 22.37
C LYS A 199 -13.86 -6.49 23.77
N LYS A 200 -13.07 -7.01 24.71
CA LYS A 200 -12.90 -6.43 26.04
C LYS A 200 -11.75 -5.42 26.02
N ASN A 201 -12.00 -4.20 26.44
CA ASN A 201 -10.95 -3.20 26.60
C ASN A 201 -10.17 -3.43 27.91
N ALA A 202 -9.08 -2.67 28.11
CA ALA A 202 -8.24 -2.75 29.32
C ALA A 202 -8.98 -2.47 30.64
N THR A 203 -10.21 -1.94 30.58
CA THR A 203 -11.09 -1.69 31.74
C THR A 203 -12.24 -2.70 31.86
N GLY A 204 -12.22 -3.78 31.06
CA GLY A 204 -13.25 -4.82 31.05
C GLY A 204 -14.57 -4.43 30.37
N ARG A 205 -14.66 -3.22 29.79
CA ARG A 205 -15.82 -2.75 29.02
C ARG A 205 -15.72 -3.17 27.56
N ALA A 206 -16.86 -3.37 26.90
CA ALA A 206 -16.89 -3.67 25.48
C ALA A 206 -16.28 -2.52 24.65
N ASP A 207 -15.26 -2.82 23.85
CA ASP A 207 -14.67 -1.89 22.88
C ASP A 207 -15.52 -1.95 21.60
N SER A 208 -16.28 -0.89 21.34
CA SER A 208 -17.37 -0.91 20.37
C SER A 208 -16.93 -0.71 18.91
N THR A 209 -15.66 -0.38 18.66
CA THR A 209 -15.19 -0.14 17.28
C THR A 209 -14.42 -1.34 16.75
N LEU A 210 -14.94 -1.95 15.69
CA LEU A 210 -14.30 -3.07 14.97
C LEU A 210 -12.84 -2.76 14.57
N ARG A 211 -12.52 -1.48 14.39
CA ARG A 211 -11.17 -0.97 14.13
C ARG A 211 -10.20 -1.21 15.29
N ASN A 212 -10.61 -0.97 16.54
CA ASN A 212 -9.79 -1.26 17.72
C ASN A 212 -9.58 -2.76 17.91
N VAL A 213 -10.63 -3.55 17.67
CA VAL A 213 -10.55 -5.03 17.73
C VAL A 213 -9.54 -5.54 16.70
N CYS A 214 -9.65 -5.06 15.45
CA CYS A 214 -8.71 -5.37 14.37
C CYS A 214 -7.28 -4.97 14.74
N ALA A 215 -7.07 -3.77 15.28
CA ALA A 215 -5.75 -3.28 15.68
C ALA A 215 -5.12 -4.19 16.75
N ARG A 216 -5.85 -4.55 17.80
CA ARG A 216 -5.29 -5.39 18.88
C ARG A 216 -4.99 -6.82 18.43
N GLY A 217 -5.88 -7.41 17.64
CA GLY A 217 -5.77 -8.80 17.25
C GLY A 217 -4.87 -9.06 16.03
N LEU A 218 -4.39 -8.02 15.34
CA LEU A 218 -3.66 -8.18 14.07
C LEU A 218 -2.40 -9.04 14.22
N LYS A 219 -1.53 -8.71 15.18
CA LYS A 219 -0.24 -9.40 15.37
C LYS A 219 -0.45 -10.87 15.69
N ASP A 220 -1.38 -11.15 16.61
CA ASP A 220 -1.67 -12.51 17.03
C ASP A 220 -2.30 -13.29 15.86
N ALA A 221 -3.29 -12.72 15.17
CA ALA A 221 -3.92 -13.37 14.02
C ALA A 221 -2.90 -13.73 12.92
N LEU A 222 -1.97 -12.82 12.62
CA LEU A 222 -0.90 -13.08 11.66
C LEU A 222 0.03 -14.20 12.11
N ARG A 223 0.41 -14.24 13.40
CA ARG A 223 1.30 -15.26 13.95
C ARG A 223 0.71 -16.67 13.84
N GLU A 224 -0.60 -16.82 14.05
CA GLU A 224 -1.25 -18.12 13.92
C GLU A 224 -1.50 -18.50 12.47
N ILE A 225 -1.86 -17.55 11.61
CA ILE A 225 -2.00 -17.84 10.18
C ILE A 225 -0.65 -18.27 9.60
N ASP A 226 0.45 -17.61 9.96
CA ASP A 226 1.78 -18.04 9.51
C ASP A 226 2.14 -19.46 9.99
N GLN A 227 1.64 -19.89 11.15
CA GLN A 227 1.80 -21.28 11.63
C GLN A 227 0.89 -22.28 10.90
N ILE A 228 -0.31 -21.88 10.48
CA ILE A 228 -1.27 -22.76 9.79
C ILE A 228 -0.87 -22.98 8.33
N TRP A 229 -0.26 -21.97 7.69
CA TRP A 229 0.03 -21.96 6.26
C TRP A 229 1.50 -22.22 5.91
N ARG A 230 2.36 -22.49 6.90
CA ARG A 230 3.71 -23.07 6.73
C ARG A 230 3.71 -24.55 7.12
#